data_AF-A0A2N6UHQ1-F1
#
_entry.id   AF-A0A2N6UHQ1-F1
#
_cell.length_a   1.000
_cell.length_b   1.000
_cell.length_c   1.000
_cell.angle_alpha   90.00
_cell.angle_beta   90.00
_cell.angle_gamma   90.00
#
_symmetry.space_group_name_H-M   'P 1'
#
loop_
_entity.id
_entity.type
_entity.pdbx_description
1 polymer ?
#
loop_
_entity_poly.entity_id
_entity_poly.type
_entity_poly.pdbx_seq_one_letter_code
_entity_poly.pdbx_strand_id
1 'polypeptide(L)' 'MENNKEYQKALAIVTKRYDSYKDIKKLGVWKDYNVYEPVVENKAALIGPNEYLLVNGKENRWTNLKEEKEIMTYFAKKA' A
#
# COMPACT_ATOMS: atom_id res chain seq x y z
N MET A 1 -5.22 -10.08 16.76
CA MET A 1 -4.55 -8.82 16.35
C MET A 1 -3.66 -9.17 15.17
N GLU A 2 -4.06 -8.78 13.95
CA GLU A 2 -3.21 -8.95 12.76
C GLU A 2 -1.80 -8.45 13.06
N ASN A 3 -0.81 -9.22 12.60
CA ASN A 3 0.60 -9.12 12.97
C ASN A 3 1.12 -7.68 13.00
N ASN A 4 1.20 -7.12 14.21
CA ASN A 4 1.83 -5.82 14.49
C ASN A 4 3.21 -5.73 13.80
N LYS A 5 3.99 -6.82 13.78
CA LYS A 5 5.29 -6.87 13.11
C LYS A 5 5.26 -6.64 11.58
N GLU A 6 4.26 -7.15 10.86
CA GLU A 6 4.18 -6.94 9.41
C GLU A 6 3.80 -5.49 9.10
N TYR A 7 2.78 -5.00 9.79
CA TYR A 7 2.35 -3.61 9.67
C TYR A 7 3.49 -2.63 10.00
N GLN A 8 4.24 -2.85 11.08
CA GLN A 8 5.37 -1.98 11.45
C GLN A 8 6.50 -2.02 10.40
N LYS A 9 6.77 -3.19 9.80
CA LYS A 9 7.73 -3.31 8.69
C LYS A 9 7.24 -2.57 7.46
N ALA A 10 5.97 -2.72 7.10
CA ALA A 10 5.35 -2.04 5.98
C ALA A 10 5.41 -0.51 6.19
N LEU A 11 5.03 -0.04 7.39
CA LEU A 11 5.06 1.37 7.75
C LEU A 11 6.46 1.94 7.62
N ALA A 12 7.48 1.23 8.13
CA ALA A 12 8.88 1.66 8.02
C ALA A 12 9.40 1.72 6.57
N ILE A 13 8.85 0.94 5.63
CA ILE A 13 9.19 1.02 4.20
C ILE A 13 8.52 2.25 3.57
N VAL A 14 7.25 2.47 3.89
CA VAL A 14 6.46 3.58 3.39
C VAL A 14 7.04 4.92 3.85
N THR A 15 7.31 5.08 5.14
CA THR A 15 7.83 6.34 5.71
C THR A 15 9.26 6.67 5.28
N LYS A 16 10.05 5.67 4.84
CA LYS A 16 11.38 5.91 4.23
C LYS A 16 11.32 6.44 2.80
N ARG A 17 10.24 6.15 2.07
CA ARG A 17 10.12 6.54 0.66
C ARG A 17 9.69 8.00 0.52
N TYR A 18 8.81 8.47 1.40
CA TYR A 18 8.33 9.84 1.40
C TYR A 18 8.14 10.34 2.84
N ASP A 19 8.74 11.49 3.16
CA ASP A 19 8.57 12.15 4.46
C ASP A 19 7.12 12.53 4.76
N SER A 20 6.27 12.62 3.73
CA SER A 20 4.85 12.96 3.84
C SER A 20 3.95 11.79 4.25
N TYR A 21 4.46 10.56 4.20
CA TYR A 21 3.66 9.37 4.53
C TYR A 21 3.80 9.06 6.02
N LYS A 22 2.73 9.24 6.78
CA LYS A 22 2.75 9.05 8.26
C LYS A 22 2.05 7.79 8.73
N ASP A 23 1.26 7.15 7.87
CA ASP A 23 0.50 5.95 8.19
C ASP A 23 0.22 5.12 6.92
N ILE A 24 -0.28 3.90 7.10
CA ILE A 24 -0.71 2.98 6.04
C ILE A 24 -2.06 2.36 6.39
N LYS A 25 -2.87 2.12 5.36
CA LYS A 25 -4.14 1.40 5.46
C LYS A 25 -4.02 0.05 4.75
N LYS A 26 -4.33 -1.05 5.44
CA LYS A 26 -4.47 -2.36 4.80
C LYS A 26 -5.78 -2.40 4.00
N LEU A 27 -5.68 -2.62 2.69
CA LEU A 27 -6.86 -2.75 1.80
C LEU A 27 -7.39 -4.18 1.77
N GLY A 28 -6.50 -5.17 1.92
CA GLY A 28 -6.83 -6.59 1.90
C GLY A 28 -5.76 -7.40 1.21
N VAL A 29 -6.14 -8.55 0.64
CA VAL A 29 -5.23 -9.47 -0.05
C VAL A 29 -5.50 -9.46 -1.56
N TRP A 30 -4.44 -9.38 -2.37
CA TRP A 30 -4.47 -9.47 -3.83
C TRP A 30 -3.29 -10.31 -4.34
N LYS A 31 -3.56 -11.38 -5.11
CA LYS A 31 -2.55 -12.32 -5.66
C LYS A 31 -1.46 -12.71 -4.63
N ASP A 32 -1.90 -13.10 -3.43
CA ASP A 32 -1.08 -13.50 -2.27
C ASP A 32 -0.30 -12.38 -1.55
N TYR A 33 -0.51 -11.12 -1.92
CA TYR A 33 0.05 -9.96 -1.23
C TYR A 33 -0.99 -9.32 -0.31
N ASN A 34 -0.58 -8.99 0.92
CA ASN A 34 -1.22 -7.94 1.68
C ASN A 34 -0.94 -6.60 0.98
N VAL A 35 -2.01 -5.87 0.66
CA VAL A 35 -1.94 -4.58 -0.03
C VAL A 35 -2.12 -3.47 0.98
N TYR A 36 -1.13 -2.58 1.05
CA TYR A 36 -1.12 -1.40 1.91
C TYR A 36 -1.16 -0.13 1.07
N GLU A 37 -2.10 0.75 1.38
CA GLU A 37 -2.21 2.10 0.82
C GLU A 37 -1.54 3.10 1.78
N PRO A 38 -0.54 3.88 1.34
CA PRO A 38 -0.01 4.99 2.11
C PRO A 38 -1.08 6.03 2.41
N VAL A 39 -1.17 6.44 3.67
CA VAL A 39 -2.06 7.53 4.10
C VAL A 39 -1.27 8.83 4.02
N VAL A 40 -1.78 9.77 3.23
CA VAL A 40 -1.26 11.13 3.15
C VAL A 40 -2.27 12.15 3.62
N GLU A 41 -1.77 13.14 4.35
CA GLU A 41 -2.57 14.28 4.82
C GLU A 41 -3.11 15.10 3.63
N ASN A 42 -2.37 15.16 2.52
CA ASN A 42 -2.78 15.87 1.32
C ASN A 42 -2.61 15.02 0.06
N LYS A 43 -3.62 14.21 -0.27
CA LYS A 43 -3.65 13.43 -1.53
C LYS A 43 -3.56 14.32 -2.78
N ALA A 44 -4.08 15.55 -2.73
CA ALA A 44 -4.05 16.46 -3.88
C ALA A 44 -2.63 16.99 -4.19
N ALA A 45 -1.70 16.91 -3.24
CA ALA A 45 -0.29 17.23 -3.48
C ALA A 45 0.47 16.08 -4.18
N LEU A 46 -0.09 14.87 -4.22
CA LEU A 46 0.49 13.76 -4.96
C LEU A 46 0.08 13.86 -6.43
N ILE A 47 0.98 14.38 -7.25
CA ILE A 47 0.84 14.37 -8.71
C ILE A 47 1.30 12.99 -9.20
N GLY A 48 0.42 11.99 -9.12
CA GLY A 48 0.75 10.63 -9.50
C GLY A 48 -0.36 9.61 -9.28
N PRO A 49 -0.21 8.40 -9.83
CA PRO A 49 -1.13 7.29 -9.59
C PRO A 49 -1.07 6.83 -8.12
N ASN A 50 -2.09 6.09 -7.68
CA ASN A 50 -2.13 5.53 -6.32
C ASN A 50 -1.04 4.46 -6.19
N GLU A 51 0.07 4.76 -5.51
CA GLU A 51 1.10 3.77 -5.19
C GLU A 51 0.62 2.87 -4.05
N TYR A 52 0.76 1.55 -4.21
CA TYR A 52 0.51 0.58 -3.14
C TYR A 52 1.79 -0.17 -2.77
N LEU A 53 1.93 -0.52 -1.50
CA LEU A 53 2.96 -1.43 -1.03
C LEU A 53 2.38 -2.85 -0.98
N LEU A 54 3.03 -3.76 -1.70
CA LEU A 54 2.74 -5.19 -1.69
C LEU A 54 3.68 -5.89 -0.71
N VAL A 55 3.11 -6.62 0.23
CA VAL A 55 3.85 -7.37 1.25
C VAL A 55 3.38 -8.81 1.27
N ASN A 56 4.31 -9.74 1.14
CA ASN A 56 4.08 -11.15 1.46
C ASN A 56 5.27 -11.69 2.28
N GLY A 57 5.19 -12.93 2.73
CA GLY A 57 6.27 -13.55 3.53
C GLY A 57 7.63 -13.68 2.83
N LYS A 58 7.74 -13.29 1.54
CA LYS A 58 8.94 -13.42 0.71
C LYS A 58 9.51 -12.06 0.27
N GLU A 59 8.66 -11.12 -0.12
CA GLU A 59 9.07 -9.84 -0.66
C GLU A 59 8.15 -8.69 -0.22
N ASN A 60 8.76 -7.49 -0.15
CA ASN A 60 8.07 -6.22 0.00
C ASN A 60 8.45 -5.34 -1.18
N ARG A 61 7.47 -4.90 -1.97
CA ARG A 61 7.74 -4.06 -3.15
C ARG A 61 6.60 -3.12 -3.47
N TRP A 62 6.93 -2.04 -4.15
CA TRP A 62 5.95 -1.11 -4.69
C TRP A 62 5.31 -1.68 -5.96
N THR A 63 4.07 -1.28 -6.19
CA THR A 63 3.36 -1.56 -7.44
C THR A 63 3.97 -0.83 -8.62
N ASN A 64 3.70 -1.34 -9.82
CA ASN A 64 3.80 -0.57 -11.05
C ASN A 64 2.41 -0.09 -11.52
N LEU A 65 2.38 0.81 -12.51
CA LEU A 65 1.14 1.40 -13.08
C LEU A 65 0.05 0.41 -13.46
N LYS A 66 0.43 -0.77 -13.97
CA LYS A 66 -0.53 -1.80 -14.36
C LYS A 66 -1.15 -2.44 -13.13
N GLU A 67 -0.33 -2.80 -12.16
CA GLU A 67 -0.77 -3.39 -10.89
C GLU A 67 -1.66 -2.44 -10.11
N GLU A 68 -1.35 -1.13 -10.09
CA GLU A 68 -2.17 -0.10 -9.44
C GLU A 68 -3.60 -0.08 -9.98
N LYS A 69 -3.74 -0.08 -11.31
CA LYS A 69 -5.06 -0.14 -11.98
C LYS A 69 -5.81 -1.43 -11.67
N GLU A 70 -5.10 -2.57 -11.68
CA GLU A 70 -5.69 -3.87 -11.35
C GLU A 70 -6.17 -3.92 -9.89
N ILE A 71 -5.37 -3.41 -8.95
CA ILE A 71 -5.66 -3.35 -7.51
C ILE A 71 -6.84 -2.41 -7.25
N MET A 72 -6.82 -1.20 -7.82
CA MET A 72 -7.95 -0.27 -7.73
C MET A 72 -9.24 -0.93 -8.21
N THR A 73 -9.21 -1.57 -9.37
CA THR A 73 -10.39 -2.25 -9.94
C THR A 73 -10.85 -3.41 -9.05
N TYR A 74 -9.91 -4.18 -8.52
CA TYR A 74 -10.19 -5.34 -7.68
C TYR A 74 -10.90 -4.94 -6.38
N PHE A 75 -10.42 -3.90 -5.70
CA PHE A 75 -11.03 -3.44 -4.45
C PHE A 75 -12.28 -2.59 -4.66
N ALA A 76 -12.39 -1.86 -5.78
CA ALA A 76 -13.63 -1.14 -6.13
C ALA A 76 -14.81 -2.09 -6.38
N LYS A 77 -14.57 -3.27 -6.97
CA LYS A 77 -15.60 -4.30 -7.19
C LYS A 77 -16.05 -5.02 -5.91
N LYS A 78 -15.32 -4.87 -4.81
CA LYS A 78 -15.62 -5.50 -3.52
C LYS A 78 -16.39 -4.60 -2.57
N ALA A 79 -16.45 -3.30 -2.85
CA ALA A 79 -17.21 -2.31 -2.08
C ALA A 79 -18.67 -2.27 -2.57
#